data_AF-H0ESX0-F1
#
_entry.id   AF-H0ESX0-F1
#
_cell.length_a   1.000
_cell.length_b   1.000
_cell.length_c   1.000
_cell.angle_alpha   90.00
_cell.angle_beta   90.00
_cell.angle_gamma   90.00
#
_symmetry.space_group_name_H-M   'P 1'
#
loop_
_entity.id
_entity.type
_entity.pdbx_description
1 polymer ?
#
loop_
_entity_poly.entity_id
_entity_poly.type
_entity_poly.pdbx_seq_one_letter_code
_entity_poly.pdbx_strand_id
1 'polypeptide(L)' 'MSHLNLVAFLEPLPGKADRVVEILSEIATSTESDEPTCLRYEITRHTDDETKTEQIIMIEA' A
#
# COMPACT_ATOMS: atom_id res chain seq x y z
N MET A 1 -24.07 7.69 -2.01
CA MET A 1 -23.01 7.12 -1.16
C MET A 1 -21.78 8.02 -1.28
N SER A 2 -21.06 8.26 -0.19
CA SER A 2 -19.81 9.05 -0.22
C SER A 2 -18.63 8.12 -0.46
N HIS A 3 -17.78 8.46 -1.42
CA HIS A 3 -16.52 7.75 -1.65
C HIS A 3 -15.47 8.24 -0.66
N LEU A 4 -14.79 7.32 0.01
CA LEU A 4 -13.65 7.62 0.87
C LEU A 4 -12.39 7.22 0.11
N ASN A 5 -11.55 8.19 -0.20
CA ASN A 5 -10.22 7.90 -0.76
C ASN A 5 -9.20 7.98 0.38
N LEU A 6 -8.40 6.93 0.54
CA LEU A 6 -7.36 6.85 1.56
C LEU A 6 -5.98 6.74 0.89
N VAL A 7 -5.04 7.53 1.38
CA VAL A 7 -3.62 7.43 0.99
C VAL A 7 -2.82 7.19 2.26
N ALA A 8 -2.20 6.02 2.37
CA ALA A 8 -1.32 5.69 3.50
C ALA A 8 0.15 5.75 3.06
N PHE A 9 0.98 6.33 3.93
CA PHE A 9 2.43 6.32 3.79
C PHE A 9 3.00 5.41 4.88
N LEU A 10 3.73 4.38 4.45
CA LEU A 10 4.32 3.39 5.32
C LEU A 10 5.84 3.45 5.19
N GLU A 11 6.55 3.39 6.31
CA GLU A 11 8.01 3.34 6.38
C GLU A 11 8.44 1.98 6.94
N PRO A 12 8.73 0.99 6.08
CA PRO A 12 9.21 -0.31 6.53
C PRO A 12 10.55 -0.18 7.24
N LEU A 13 10.77 -1.08 8.20
CA LEU A 13 12.11 -1.24 8.78
C LEU A 13 13.15 -1.56 7.69
N PRO A 14 14.42 -1.18 7.87
CA PRO A 14 15.47 -1.43 6.89
C PRO A 14 15.52 -2.91 6.45
N GLY A 15 15.53 -3.14 5.13
CA GLY A 15 15.55 -4.48 4.53
C GLY A 15 14.24 -5.28 4.64
N LYS A 16 13.13 -4.66 5.08
CA LYS A 16 11.81 -5.32 5.17
C LYS A 16 10.80 -4.87 4.12
N ALA A 17 11.16 -3.91 3.27
CA ALA A 17 10.26 -3.37 2.24
C ALA A 17 9.64 -4.46 1.37
N ASP A 18 10.43 -5.41 0.86
CA ASP A 18 9.94 -6.50 0.01
C ASP A 18 8.85 -7.34 0.71
N ARG A 19 9.07 -7.69 1.99
CA ARG A 19 8.10 -8.46 2.77
C ARG A 19 6.82 -7.66 3.07
N VAL A 20 6.94 -6.36 3.29
CA VAL A 20 5.76 -5.50 3.50
C VAL A 20 4.94 -5.40 2.22
N VAL A 21 5.58 -5.23 1.06
CA VAL A 21 4.90 -5.22 -0.25
C VAL A 21 4.19 -6.54 -0.52
N GLU A 22 4.83 -7.68 -0.22
CA GLU A 22 4.24 -9.01 -0.37
C GLU A 22 2.95 -9.15 0.45
N ILE A 23 3.00 -8.80 1.74
CA ILE A 23 1.83 -8.86 2.64
C ILE A 23 0.70 -7.94 2.14
N LEU A 24 1.03 -6.71 1.74
CA LEU A 24 0.02 -5.76 1.24
C LEU A 24 -0.61 -6.24 -0.07
N SER A 25 0.14 -6.98 -0.90
CA SER A 25 -0.36 -7.53 -2.16
C SER A 25 -1.32 -8.71 -1.93
N GLU A 26 -1.05 -9.55 -0.92
CA GLU A 26 -1.97 -10.60 -0.46
C GLU A 26 -3.28 -9.99 0.06
N ILE A 27 -3.17 -8.91 0.86
CA ILE A 27 -4.33 -8.17 1.37
C ILE A 27 -5.13 -7.56 0.22
N ALA A 28 -4.49 -6.88 -0.73
CA ALA A 28 -5.14 -6.30 -1.91
C ALA A 28 -5.99 -7.33 -2.65
N THR A 29 -5.44 -8.53 -2.86
CA THR A 29 -6.13 -9.65 -3.53
C THR A 29 -7.36 -10.11 -2.74
N SER A 30 -7.27 -10.16 -1.40
CA SER A 30 -8.42 -10.50 -0.54
C SER A 30 -9.48 -9.41 -0.56
N THR A 31 -9.08 -8.14 -0.48
CA THR A 31 -9.98 -6.98 -0.47
C THR A 31 -10.75 -6.87 -1.79
N GLU A 32 -10.10 -7.09 -2.94
CA GLU A 32 -10.79 -7.12 -4.24
C GLU A 32 -11.88 -8.20 -4.33
N SER A 33 -11.68 -9.34 -3.66
CA SER A 33 -12.66 -10.45 -3.61
C SER A 33 -13.81 -10.16 -2.65
N ASP A 34 -13.48 -9.64 -1.46
CA ASP A 34 -14.40 -9.66 -0.31
C ASP A 34 -15.08 -8.30 -0.08
N GLU A 35 -14.53 -7.21 -0.63
CA GLU A 35 -15.02 -5.84 -0.44
C GLU A 35 -15.42 -5.19 -1.77
N PRO A 36 -16.66 -5.39 -2.25
CA PRO A 36 -17.13 -4.83 -3.52
C PRO A 36 -17.20 -3.29 -3.55
N THR A 37 -16.97 -2.63 -2.41
CA THR A 37 -16.89 -1.16 -2.30
C THR A 37 -15.46 -0.63 -2.39
N CYS A 38 -14.45 -1.49 -2.38
CA CYS A 38 -13.06 -1.12 -2.67
C CYS A 38 -12.88 -1.17 -4.20
N LEU A 39 -12.82 0.01 -4.82
CA LEU A 39 -12.74 0.21 -6.26
C LEU A 39 -11.29 0.24 -6.76
N ARG A 40 -10.32 0.52 -5.89
CA ARG A 40 -8.89 0.58 -6.25
C ARG A 40 -8.01 0.31 -5.04
N TYR A 41 -7.06 -0.61 -5.17
CA TYR A 41 -5.97 -0.83 -4.20
C TYR A 41 -4.62 -0.78 -4.94
N GLU A 42 -3.81 0.25 -4.70
CA GLU A 42 -2.50 0.40 -5.35
C GLU A 42 -1.37 0.52 -4.35
N ILE A 43 -0.27 -0.19 -4.61
CA ILE A 43 0.94 -0.19 -3.78
C ILE A 43 2.09 0.36 -4.63
N THR A 44 2.65 1.50 -4.22
CA THR A 44 3.84 2.09 -4.85
C THR A 44 5.01 2.05 -3.88
N ARG A 45 6.16 1.55 -4.32
CA ARG A 45 7.41 1.62 -3.58
C ARG A 45 8.22 2.81 -4.07
N HIS A 46 8.70 3.63 -3.14
CA HIS A 46 9.60 4.73 -3.42
C HIS A 46 10.79 4.65 -2.47
N THR A 47 11.98 5.00 -2.96
CA THR A 47 13.16 5.18 -2.12
C THR A 47 13.42 6.67 -2.04
N ASP A 48 13.42 7.21 -0.82
CA ASP A 48 13.78 8.60 -0.57
C ASP A 48 15.28 8.79 -0.86
N ASP A 49 15.61 9.71 -1.76
CA ASP A 49 16.98 9.92 -2.19
C ASP A 49 17.86 10.62 -1.14
N GLU A 50 17.28 11.38 -0.21
CA GLU A 50 17.98 12.09 0.86
C GLU A 50 18.23 11.19 2.06
N THR A 51 17.21 10.43 2.49
CA THR A 51 17.27 9.60 3.70
C THR A 51 17.64 8.14 3.41
N LYS A 52 17.60 7.73 2.13
CA LYS A 52 17.77 6.33 1.68
C LYS A 52 16.80 5.35 2.32
N THR A 53 15.67 5.86 2.84
CA THR A 53 14.61 5.01 3.39
C THR A 53 13.63 4.58 2.31
N GLU A 54 13.15 3.36 2.42
CA GLU A 54 12.07 2.85 1.60
C GLU A 54 10.73 3.35 2.16
N GLN A 55 9.85 3.81 1.28
CA GLN A 55 8.48 4.21 1.57
C GLN A 55 7.54 3.40 0.70
N ILE A 56 6.40 3.02 1.28
CA ILE A 56 5.31 2.36 0.57
C ILE A 56 4.09 3.27 0.65
N ILE A 57 3.56 3.62 -0.52
CA ILE A 57 2.33 4.40 -0.66
C ILE A 57 1.22 3.43 -1.03
N MET A 58 0.15 3.43 -0.26
CA MET A 58 -1.05 2.63 -0.49
C MET A 58 -2.22 3.56 -0.81
N ILE A 59 -2.96 3.27 -1.88
CA ILE A 59 -4.15 4.02 -2.28
C ILE A 59 -5.35 3.08 -2.23
N GLU A 60 -6.38 3.46 -1.47
CA GLU A 60 -7.70 2.82 -1.45
C GLU A 60 -8.75 3.83 -1.94
N ALA A 61 -9.61 3.45 -2.89
CA ALA A 61 -10.70 4.30 -3.42
C ALA A 61 -11.96 3.49 -3.74
#